data_AF-V8CT02-F1
#
_entry.id   AF-V8CT02-F1
#
_cell.length_a   1.000
_cell.length_b   1.000
_cell.length_c   1.000
_cell.angle_alpha   90.00
_cell.angle_beta   90.00
_cell.angle_gamma   90.00
#
_symmetry.space_group_name_H-M   'P 1'
#
loop_
_entity.id
_entity.type
_entity.pdbx_description
1 polymer ?
#
loop_
_entity_poly.entity_id
_entity_poly.type
_entity_poly.pdbx_seq_one_letter_code
_entity_poly.pdbx_strand_id
1 'polypeptide(L)'
;MKINTTTFEELHRPVYILEEAKLRNNLSLISSIAKEADIEIILAFKAYALWKTFPIFREYINATTASSLYEAKLGYHEFGAPTHTFSPAYTDYEIGEIARCSSHLVFNSLSQFNRFHLQSKQANSNISIGLRVNPEYSEVETLLYNPCAAGTRFGVPADKLPQQLPADIEGFHIHCHCENDSDVFERTLQHIEDKFSPWFKQIKWINFGGGHLMTRKGYDIKRLVSILQKFKTKYPHLKVILEPGSAFAWQTGSLVSQVVDIVEDKGISTAILNVSFTCHMPDCLEMPYYPDVRTAKHVKDSEQHAKNVYRLGGNSCLSGDWMGYWQFDHELQVGENIIFEDMLHYTTVKTNMFNGITHPDIALLKQNGELETLRNFTYSDYKQRMD
;
A
#
# COMPACT_ATOMS: atom_id res chain seq x y z
N MET A 1 -25.91 -10.98 -2.69
CA MET A 1 -27.00 -10.03 -3.04
C MET A 1 -26.67 -9.41 -4.40
N LYS A 2 -27.65 -9.18 -5.30
CA LYS A 2 -27.43 -8.36 -6.50
C LYS A 2 -27.52 -6.90 -6.08
N ILE A 3 -26.60 -6.06 -6.54
CA ILE A 3 -26.44 -4.69 -6.07
C ILE A 3 -26.27 -3.76 -7.25
N ASN A 4 -26.87 -2.57 -7.16
CA ASN A 4 -26.60 -1.49 -8.08
C ASN A 4 -25.20 -0.93 -7.82
N THR A 5 -24.24 -1.27 -8.68
CA THR A 5 -22.84 -0.83 -8.50
C THR A 5 -22.63 0.66 -8.72
N THR A 6 -23.65 1.39 -9.21
CA THR A 6 -23.60 2.84 -9.40
C THR A 6 -23.96 3.57 -8.10
N THR A 7 -25.00 3.13 -7.40
CA THR A 7 -25.55 3.85 -6.23
C THR A 7 -25.37 3.11 -4.91
N PHE A 8 -25.17 1.80 -4.96
CA PHE A 8 -25.14 0.91 -3.79
C PHE A 8 -26.40 1.02 -2.91
N GLU A 9 -27.54 1.43 -3.47
CA GLU A 9 -28.77 1.78 -2.73
C GLU A 9 -29.32 0.66 -1.84
N GLU A 10 -28.99 -0.60 -2.15
CA GLU A 10 -29.38 -1.76 -1.36
C GLU A 10 -28.51 -1.97 -0.09
N LEU A 11 -27.45 -1.19 0.09
CA LEU A 11 -26.55 -1.24 1.23
C LEU A 11 -26.93 -0.18 2.27
N HIS A 12 -27.24 -0.64 3.47
CA HIS A 12 -27.66 0.19 4.60
C HIS A 12 -26.69 0.13 5.79
N ARG A 13 -25.46 -0.32 5.54
CA ARG A 13 -24.36 -0.38 6.52
C ARG A 13 -23.05 -0.04 5.81
N PRO A 14 -22.09 0.57 6.53
CA PRO A 14 -20.80 0.87 5.97
C PRO A 14 -20.08 -0.39 5.49
N VAL A 15 -19.51 -0.35 4.29
CA VAL A 15 -18.79 -1.49 3.72
C VAL A 15 -17.71 -1.04 2.75
N TYR A 16 -16.52 -1.63 2.88
CA TYR A 16 -15.50 -1.62 1.83
C TYR A 16 -15.84 -2.68 0.80
N ILE A 17 -15.97 -2.27 -0.47
CA ILE A 17 -16.32 -3.17 -1.56
C ILE A 17 -15.12 -3.26 -2.49
N LEU A 18 -14.48 -4.42 -2.52
CA LEU A 18 -13.52 -4.76 -3.56
C LEU A 18 -14.28 -5.24 -4.81
N GLU A 19 -14.00 -4.67 -5.96
CA GLU A 19 -14.54 -5.13 -7.24
C GLU A 19 -13.56 -6.09 -7.92
N GLU A 20 -13.94 -7.38 -8.01
CA GLU A 20 -13.06 -8.43 -8.54
C GLU A 20 -12.57 -8.13 -9.96
N ALA A 21 -13.46 -7.61 -10.82
CA ALA A 21 -13.11 -7.28 -12.20
C ALA A 21 -11.99 -6.22 -12.27
N LYS A 22 -12.06 -5.17 -11.42
CA LYS A 22 -11.04 -4.12 -11.37
C LYS A 22 -9.72 -4.66 -10.83
N LEU A 23 -9.76 -5.47 -9.77
CA LEU A 23 -8.58 -6.14 -9.22
C LEU A 23 -7.88 -7.02 -10.27
N ARG A 24 -8.64 -7.87 -10.97
CA ARG A 24 -8.10 -8.76 -12.02
C ARG A 24 -7.49 -7.98 -13.19
N ASN A 25 -8.05 -6.81 -13.55
CA ASN A 25 -7.47 -5.95 -14.57
C ASN A 25 -6.09 -5.41 -14.14
N ASN A 26 -5.98 -4.92 -12.90
CA ASN A 26 -4.70 -4.47 -12.34
C ASN A 26 -3.67 -5.60 -12.29
N LEU A 27 -4.07 -6.77 -11.79
CA LEU A 27 -3.22 -7.97 -11.72
C LEU A 27 -2.74 -8.43 -13.10
N SER A 28 -3.63 -8.42 -14.10
CA SER A 28 -3.30 -8.80 -15.48
C SER A 28 -2.28 -7.84 -16.08
N LEU A 29 -2.45 -6.53 -15.87
CA LEU A 29 -1.49 -5.52 -16.32
C LEU A 29 -0.13 -5.71 -15.65
N ILE A 30 -0.09 -5.82 -14.33
CA ILE A 30 1.16 -6.04 -13.58
C ILE A 30 1.87 -7.31 -14.04
N SER A 31 1.14 -8.42 -14.20
CA SER A 31 1.70 -9.68 -14.70
C SER A 31 2.26 -9.55 -16.12
N SER A 32 1.59 -8.79 -17.00
CA SER A 32 2.08 -8.53 -18.35
C SER A 32 3.39 -7.72 -18.36
N ILE A 33 3.50 -6.71 -17.50
CA ILE A 33 4.72 -5.89 -17.33
C ILE A 33 5.87 -6.76 -16.81
N ALA A 34 5.61 -7.58 -15.78
CA ALA A 34 6.60 -8.50 -15.23
C ALA A 34 7.15 -9.45 -16.30
N LYS A 35 6.26 -10.03 -17.12
CA LYS A 35 6.63 -10.91 -18.23
C LYS A 35 7.39 -10.19 -19.34
N GLU A 36 6.96 -9.01 -19.75
CA GLU A 36 7.59 -8.26 -20.84
C GLU A 36 8.97 -7.73 -20.46
N ALA A 37 9.14 -7.26 -19.23
CA ALA A 37 10.42 -6.79 -18.72
C ALA A 37 11.33 -7.92 -18.18
N ASP A 38 10.81 -9.16 -18.11
CA ASP A 38 11.49 -10.32 -17.52
C ASP A 38 11.95 -10.04 -16.08
N ILE A 39 11.06 -9.52 -15.25
CA ILE A 39 11.31 -9.19 -13.85
C ILE A 39 10.32 -9.89 -12.93
N GLU A 40 10.59 -9.88 -11.63
CA GLU A 40 9.62 -10.28 -10.63
C GLU A 40 8.90 -9.04 -10.08
N ILE A 41 7.56 -9.12 -9.96
CA ILE A 41 6.78 -8.10 -9.28
C ILE A 41 6.01 -8.77 -8.13
N ILE A 42 6.21 -8.27 -6.91
CA ILE A 42 5.65 -8.84 -5.68
C ILE A 42 4.72 -7.84 -4.98
N LEU A 43 3.71 -8.33 -4.26
CA LEU A 43 2.76 -7.48 -3.54
C LEU A 43 3.33 -6.98 -2.21
N ALA A 44 3.27 -5.67 -1.96
CA ALA A 44 3.60 -5.10 -0.66
C ALA A 44 2.41 -5.03 0.32
N PHE A 45 2.48 -5.83 1.40
CA PHE A 45 1.40 -5.93 2.39
C PHE A 45 1.11 -4.64 3.14
N LYS A 46 2.12 -3.77 3.29
CA LYS A 46 1.97 -2.42 3.87
C LYS A 46 0.83 -1.62 3.21
N ALA A 47 0.57 -1.83 1.92
CA ALA A 47 -0.52 -1.16 1.22
C ALA A 47 -1.80 -2.01 1.17
N TYR A 48 -1.70 -3.34 1.10
CA TYR A 48 -2.85 -4.22 0.91
C TYR A 48 -2.60 -5.62 1.46
N ALA A 49 -3.43 -6.09 2.40
CA ALA A 49 -3.27 -7.38 3.07
C ALA A 49 -4.59 -8.14 3.28
N LEU A 50 -5.60 -7.92 2.42
CA LEU A 50 -6.89 -8.60 2.52
C LEU A 50 -6.78 -10.07 2.07
N TRP A 51 -6.30 -10.93 2.97
CA TRP A 51 -5.83 -12.28 2.66
C TRP A 51 -6.86 -13.21 2.01
N LYS A 52 -8.16 -13.00 2.26
CA LYS A 52 -9.23 -13.77 1.62
C LYS A 52 -9.24 -13.66 0.09
N THR A 53 -8.56 -12.66 -0.45
CA THR A 53 -8.42 -12.42 -1.90
C THR A 53 -7.15 -13.01 -2.48
N PHE A 54 -6.20 -13.48 -1.66
CA PHE A 54 -4.95 -14.07 -2.14
C PHE A 54 -5.10 -15.24 -3.11
N PRO A 55 -6.17 -16.08 -3.08
CA PRO A 55 -6.43 -17.02 -4.16
C PRO A 55 -6.44 -16.37 -5.56
N ILE A 56 -6.98 -15.16 -5.70
CA ILE A 56 -7.00 -14.40 -6.96
C ILE A 56 -5.58 -13.92 -7.29
N PHE A 57 -4.84 -13.36 -6.33
CA PHE A 57 -3.48 -12.87 -6.56
C PHE A 57 -2.52 -13.97 -7.02
N ARG A 58 -2.65 -15.19 -6.47
CA ARG A 58 -1.83 -16.35 -6.83
C ARG A 58 -1.96 -16.78 -8.29
N GLU A 59 -3.01 -16.36 -8.98
CA GLU A 59 -3.14 -16.60 -10.41
C GLU A 59 -2.15 -15.74 -11.25
N TYR A 60 -1.60 -14.66 -10.68
CA TYR A 60 -0.81 -13.65 -11.39
C TYR A 60 0.60 -13.42 -10.83
N ILE A 61 0.79 -13.61 -9.53
CA ILE A 61 2.06 -13.39 -8.81
C ILE A 61 2.37 -14.54 -7.86
N ASN A 62 3.66 -14.74 -7.56
CA ASN A 62 4.14 -15.89 -6.78
C ASN A 62 4.76 -15.53 -5.43
N ALA A 63 4.92 -14.24 -5.12
CA ALA A 63 5.57 -13.79 -3.90
C ALA A 63 5.03 -12.44 -3.43
N THR A 64 5.26 -12.15 -2.15
CA THR A 64 4.87 -10.90 -1.49
C THR A 64 6.06 -10.34 -0.70
N THR A 65 6.00 -9.05 -0.38
CA THR A 65 6.93 -8.39 0.54
C THR A 65 6.25 -8.10 1.88
N ALA A 66 7.00 -8.29 2.96
CA ALA A 66 6.57 -8.13 4.34
C ALA A 66 7.53 -7.20 5.08
N SER A 67 6.99 -6.50 6.07
CA SER A 67 7.70 -5.53 6.90
C SER A 67 7.73 -5.86 8.40
N SER A 68 7.04 -6.93 8.79
CA SER A 68 6.91 -7.38 10.18
C SER A 68 6.72 -8.89 10.27
N LEU A 69 6.81 -9.45 11.48
CA LEU A 69 6.56 -10.88 11.73
C LEU A 69 5.16 -11.31 11.28
N TYR A 70 4.13 -10.51 11.55
CA TYR A 70 2.76 -10.87 11.17
C TYR A 70 2.51 -10.77 9.68
N GLU A 71 3.09 -9.81 8.98
CA GLU A 71 3.06 -9.78 7.52
C GLU A 71 3.80 -10.98 6.90
N ALA A 72 4.95 -11.37 7.45
CA ALA A 72 5.69 -12.53 6.99
C ALA A 72 4.89 -13.83 7.19
N LYS A 73 4.26 -13.98 8.36
CA LYS A 73 3.34 -15.10 8.64
C LYS A 73 2.13 -15.10 7.73
N LEU A 74 1.53 -13.94 7.47
CA LEU A 74 0.39 -13.82 6.58
C LEU A 74 0.74 -14.27 5.15
N GLY A 75 1.90 -13.86 4.65
CA GLY A 75 2.40 -14.31 3.34
C GLY A 75 2.69 -15.81 3.32
N TYR A 76 3.38 -16.32 4.33
CA TYR A 76 3.73 -17.73 4.40
C TYR A 76 2.50 -18.65 4.52
N HIS A 77 1.54 -18.32 5.40
CA HIS A 77 0.39 -19.17 5.68
C HIS A 77 -0.79 -18.93 4.74
N GLU A 78 -1.21 -17.69 4.54
CA GLU A 78 -2.44 -17.37 3.79
C GLU A 78 -2.16 -17.15 2.30
N PHE A 79 -1.05 -16.46 1.97
CA PHE A 79 -0.63 -16.36 0.58
C PHE A 79 0.00 -17.67 0.09
N GLY A 80 0.65 -18.44 0.98
CA GLY A 80 1.17 -19.77 0.69
C GLY A 80 2.56 -19.77 0.05
N ALA A 81 3.32 -18.68 0.18
CA ALA A 81 4.69 -18.57 -0.33
C ALA A 81 5.58 -17.79 0.66
N PRO A 82 6.88 -18.11 0.76
CA PRO A 82 7.79 -17.34 1.60
C PRO A 82 7.95 -15.90 1.12
N THR A 83 7.91 -14.96 2.05
CA THR A 83 7.95 -13.52 1.75
C THR A 83 9.36 -13.01 1.46
N HIS A 84 9.45 -11.86 0.81
CA HIS A 84 10.63 -11.01 0.87
C HIS A 84 10.45 -10.08 2.06
N THR A 85 11.26 -10.20 3.11
CA THR A 85 11.02 -9.44 4.34
C THR A 85 12.07 -8.37 4.56
N PHE A 86 11.64 -7.14 4.80
CA PHE A 86 12.48 -6.01 5.19
C PHE A 86 11.98 -5.42 6.50
N SER A 87 12.84 -5.25 7.51
CA SER A 87 12.51 -4.46 8.69
C SER A 87 13.59 -3.40 8.98
N PRO A 88 13.22 -2.17 9.38
CA PRO A 88 14.19 -1.22 9.91
C PRO A 88 14.83 -1.71 11.22
N ALA A 89 14.17 -2.61 11.95
CA ALA A 89 14.60 -3.08 13.26
C ALA A 89 14.11 -4.51 13.51
N TYR A 90 14.95 -5.50 13.18
CA TYR A 90 14.70 -6.87 13.64
C TYR A 90 15.02 -7.00 15.13
N THR A 91 14.29 -7.90 15.79
CA THR A 91 14.42 -8.20 17.22
C THR A 91 14.84 -9.66 17.41
N ASP A 92 15.52 -9.96 18.51
CA ASP A 92 16.03 -11.32 18.80
C ASP A 92 14.90 -12.35 18.87
N TYR A 93 13.72 -11.93 19.36
CA TYR A 93 12.57 -12.79 19.59
C TYR A 93 11.72 -13.03 18.33
N GLU A 94 11.86 -12.22 17.27
CA GLU A 94 11.09 -12.40 16.02
C GLU A 94 11.93 -12.93 14.86
N ILE A 95 13.23 -12.60 14.81
CA ILE A 95 14.06 -12.81 13.62
C ILE A 95 14.06 -14.27 13.15
N GLY A 96 14.09 -15.24 14.08
CA GLY A 96 14.07 -16.66 13.73
C GLY A 96 12.78 -17.10 13.06
N GLU A 97 11.62 -16.59 13.48
CA GLU A 97 10.32 -16.89 12.86
C GLU A 97 10.17 -16.14 11.54
N ILE A 98 10.61 -14.88 11.49
CA ILE A 98 10.65 -14.11 10.25
C ILE A 98 11.47 -14.84 9.18
N ALA A 99 12.67 -15.31 9.54
CA ALA A 99 13.55 -16.01 8.62
C ALA A 99 12.93 -17.31 8.07
N ARG A 100 12.20 -18.07 8.90
CA ARG A 100 11.46 -19.28 8.46
C ARG A 100 10.35 -18.96 7.46
N CYS A 101 9.71 -17.80 7.61
CA CYS A 101 8.63 -17.37 6.73
C CYS A 101 9.13 -16.68 5.45
N SER A 102 10.43 -16.46 5.30
CA SER A 102 10.99 -15.60 4.25
C SER A 102 11.89 -16.35 3.28
N SER A 103 11.80 -16.03 1.98
CA SER A 103 12.80 -16.41 0.96
C SER A 103 13.96 -15.41 0.92
N HIS A 104 13.65 -14.13 1.13
CA HIS A 104 14.63 -13.05 1.18
C HIS A 104 14.51 -12.29 2.50
N LEU A 105 15.64 -11.92 3.10
CA LEU A 105 15.66 -11.11 4.32
C LEU A 105 16.62 -9.95 4.17
N VAL A 106 16.07 -8.73 4.25
CA VAL A 106 16.79 -7.49 3.95
C VAL A 106 17.06 -6.73 5.25
N PHE A 107 18.35 -6.62 5.59
CA PHE A 107 18.76 -5.79 6.71
C PHE A 107 18.77 -4.30 6.34
N ASN A 108 18.34 -3.46 7.26
CA ASN A 108 18.39 -2.01 7.08
C ASN A 108 19.79 -1.41 7.31
N SER A 109 20.66 -2.11 8.05
CA SER A 109 22.00 -1.63 8.40
C SER A 109 23.01 -2.77 8.57
N LEU A 110 24.30 -2.45 8.42
CA LEU A 110 25.40 -3.39 8.67
C LEU A 110 25.44 -3.89 10.13
N SER A 111 25.01 -3.06 11.09
CA SER A 111 24.93 -3.47 12.50
C SER A 111 23.87 -4.56 12.72
N GLN A 112 22.68 -4.40 12.13
CA GLN A 112 21.63 -5.42 12.17
C GLN A 112 22.07 -6.69 11.44
N PHE A 113 22.69 -6.56 10.27
CA PHE A 113 23.28 -7.70 9.54
C PHE A 113 24.28 -8.46 10.43
N ASN A 114 25.29 -7.79 10.98
CA ASN A 114 26.33 -8.41 11.80
C ASN A 114 25.74 -9.17 12.99
N ARG A 115 24.68 -8.63 13.60
CA ARG A 115 24.01 -9.24 14.74
C ARG A 115 23.19 -10.49 14.37
N PHE A 116 22.49 -10.49 13.24
CA PHE A 116 21.39 -11.41 12.99
C PHE A 116 21.53 -12.35 11.77
N HIS A 117 22.49 -12.14 10.88
CA HIS A 117 22.63 -12.95 9.66
C HIS A 117 22.82 -14.45 9.97
N LEU A 118 23.68 -14.80 10.93
CA LEU A 118 23.91 -16.21 11.33
C LEU A 118 22.65 -16.86 11.91
N GLN A 119 21.95 -16.16 12.80
CA GLN A 119 20.70 -16.65 13.38
C GLN A 119 19.62 -16.84 12.30
N SER A 120 19.55 -15.93 11.33
CA SER A 120 18.61 -16.02 10.21
C SER A 120 18.91 -17.25 9.34
N LYS A 121 20.18 -17.49 9.01
CA LYS A 121 20.61 -18.69 8.27
C LYS A 121 20.43 -19.99 9.04
N GLN A 122 20.61 -19.96 10.37
CA GLN A 122 20.34 -21.12 11.22
C GLN A 122 18.85 -21.48 11.22
N ALA A 123 17.96 -20.47 11.22
CA ALA A 123 16.52 -20.67 11.17
C ALA A 123 16.03 -21.09 9.77
N ASN A 124 16.67 -20.60 8.71
CA ASN A 124 16.39 -20.96 7.32
C ASN A 124 17.69 -20.96 6.50
N SER A 125 18.22 -22.15 6.20
CA SER A 125 19.50 -22.29 5.47
C SER A 125 19.47 -21.80 4.02
N ASN A 126 18.28 -21.65 3.45
CA ASN A 126 18.08 -21.25 2.05
C ASN A 126 17.75 -19.76 1.90
N ILE A 127 17.74 -19.00 3.00
CA ILE A 127 17.39 -17.58 2.99
C ILE A 127 18.43 -16.77 2.22
N SER A 128 17.97 -15.95 1.27
CA SER A 128 18.83 -14.99 0.58
C SER A 128 18.87 -13.68 1.35
N ILE A 129 20.06 -13.31 1.84
CA ILE A 129 20.22 -12.10 2.66
C ILE A 129 20.53 -10.91 1.77
N GLY A 130 19.87 -9.79 2.03
CA GLY A 130 20.13 -8.53 1.35
C GLY A 130 20.39 -7.38 2.31
N LEU A 131 20.80 -6.25 1.75
CA LEU A 131 21.00 -5.00 2.47
C LEU A 131 20.20 -3.89 1.78
N ARG A 132 19.43 -3.13 2.56
CA ARG A 132 18.84 -1.91 2.06
C ARG A 132 19.92 -0.84 1.90
N VAL A 133 20.01 -0.24 0.72
CA VAL A 133 20.96 0.84 0.43
C VAL A 133 20.22 2.11 0.07
N ASN A 134 20.83 3.26 0.35
CA ASN A 134 20.22 4.56 0.19
C ASN A 134 20.97 5.38 -0.87
N PRO A 135 20.36 5.67 -2.05
CA PRO A 135 20.99 6.53 -3.06
C PRO A 135 20.95 8.02 -2.68
N GLU A 136 20.31 8.39 -1.57
CA GLU A 136 20.16 9.76 -1.09
C GLU A 136 19.52 10.67 -2.15
N TYR A 137 18.60 10.09 -2.91
CA TYR A 137 17.82 10.76 -3.96
C TYR A 137 16.40 10.18 -4.01
N SER A 138 15.41 11.06 -3.99
CA SER A 138 13.98 10.74 -4.08
C SER A 138 13.20 12.01 -4.46
N GLU A 139 12.23 11.88 -5.36
CA GLU A 139 11.30 12.95 -5.75
C GLU A 139 9.94 12.76 -5.04
N VAL A 140 9.97 12.68 -3.71
CA VAL A 140 8.79 12.64 -2.85
C VAL A 140 8.73 13.93 -2.03
N GLU A 141 7.70 14.75 -2.29
CA GLU A 141 7.54 16.07 -1.66
C GLU A 141 7.22 15.97 -0.16
N THR A 142 6.35 15.04 0.21
CA THR A 142 5.93 14.87 1.61
C THR A 142 7.01 14.14 2.41
N LEU A 143 7.64 14.86 3.34
CA LEU A 143 8.75 14.34 4.15
C LEU A 143 8.40 13.03 4.89
N LEU A 144 7.16 12.90 5.37
CA LEU A 144 6.67 11.70 6.08
C LEU A 144 6.84 10.42 5.25
N TYR A 145 6.75 10.52 3.92
CA TYR A 145 6.84 9.39 2.98
C TYR A 145 8.15 9.38 2.20
N ASN A 146 9.08 10.31 2.42
CA ASN A 146 10.35 10.35 1.70
C ASN A 146 11.38 9.42 2.36
N PRO A 147 11.68 8.23 1.78
CA PRO A 147 12.59 7.26 2.38
C PRO A 147 14.06 7.70 2.32
N CYS A 148 14.39 8.66 1.45
CA CYS A 148 15.74 9.16 1.21
C CYS A 148 15.97 10.57 1.78
N ALA A 149 15.06 11.04 2.65
CA ALA A 149 15.19 12.33 3.30
C ALA A 149 16.53 12.48 4.05
N ALA A 150 17.02 13.71 4.18
CA ALA A 150 18.23 13.99 4.94
C ALA A 150 18.09 13.47 6.39
N GLY A 151 19.08 12.70 6.86
CA GLY A 151 19.03 12.07 8.17
C GLY A 151 18.09 10.86 8.27
N THR A 152 17.60 10.34 7.14
CA THR A 152 16.77 9.13 7.11
C THR A 152 17.43 7.96 7.85
N ARG A 153 16.63 7.21 8.58
CA ARG A 153 17.04 5.97 9.24
C ARG A 153 17.08 4.76 8.29
N PHE A 154 16.74 4.95 7.02
CA PHE A 154 16.53 3.86 6.07
C PHE A 154 17.69 3.67 5.11
N GLY A 155 18.25 2.46 5.11
CA GLY A 155 19.30 2.03 4.20
C GLY A 155 20.69 2.59 4.49
N VAL A 156 21.70 1.89 3.99
CA VAL A 156 23.11 2.28 4.12
C VAL A 156 23.52 3.13 2.92
N PRO A 157 24.04 4.36 3.11
CA PRO A 157 24.57 5.16 2.02
C PRO A 157 25.90 4.59 1.51
N ALA A 158 26.24 4.91 0.26
CA ALA A 158 27.39 4.33 -0.43
C ALA A 158 28.73 4.59 0.28
N ASP A 159 28.90 5.74 0.94
CA ASP A 159 30.11 6.12 1.66
C ASP A 159 30.35 5.29 2.95
N LYS A 160 29.35 4.51 3.39
CA LYS A 160 29.45 3.61 4.54
C LYS A 160 29.58 2.14 4.14
N LEU A 161 29.50 1.81 2.85
CA LEU A 161 29.66 0.43 2.40
C LEU A 161 31.16 0.06 2.28
N PRO A 162 31.56 -1.13 2.74
CA PRO A 162 32.90 -1.63 2.47
C PRO A 162 33.04 -1.94 0.97
N GLN A 163 34.25 -1.81 0.42
CA GLN A 163 34.52 -2.13 -0.99
C GLN A 163 34.16 -3.58 -1.34
N GLN A 164 34.44 -4.51 -0.43
CA GLN A 164 34.01 -5.90 -0.50
C GLN A 164 32.84 -6.11 0.46
N LEU A 165 31.68 -6.52 -0.05
CA LEU A 165 30.53 -6.85 0.78
C LEU A 165 30.81 -8.12 1.60
N PRO A 166 30.24 -8.22 2.82
CA PRO A 166 30.10 -9.49 3.52
C PRO A 166 29.56 -10.58 2.59
N ALA A 167 30.17 -11.77 2.61
CA ALA A 167 29.88 -12.86 1.67
C ALA A 167 28.41 -13.32 1.67
N ASP A 168 27.70 -13.10 2.78
CA ASP A 168 26.30 -13.47 2.93
C ASP A 168 25.32 -12.47 2.31
N ILE A 169 25.77 -11.26 1.95
CA ILE A 169 24.91 -10.27 1.28
C ILE A 169 24.86 -10.63 -0.21
N GLU A 170 23.69 -11.10 -0.64
CA GLU A 170 23.42 -11.54 -2.01
C GLU A 170 22.63 -10.53 -2.82
N GLY A 171 22.13 -9.45 -2.23
CA GLY A 171 21.31 -8.48 -2.94
C GLY A 171 21.16 -7.13 -2.27
N PHE A 172 20.72 -6.18 -3.09
CA PHE A 172 20.37 -4.83 -2.64
C PHE A 172 18.88 -4.57 -2.74
N HIS A 173 18.37 -3.87 -1.74
CA HIS A 173 17.04 -3.30 -1.73
C HIS A 173 17.14 -1.78 -1.74
N ILE A 174 16.39 -1.14 -2.63
CA ILE A 174 16.32 0.31 -2.76
C ILE A 174 14.85 0.68 -2.84
N HIS A 175 14.39 1.62 -2.02
CA HIS A 175 13.04 2.16 -2.13
C HIS A 175 13.11 3.67 -1.99
N CYS A 176 12.73 4.36 -3.06
CA CYS A 176 12.90 5.80 -3.25
C CYS A 176 11.61 6.52 -3.70
N HIS A 177 10.54 5.78 -3.99
CA HIS A 177 9.36 6.31 -4.67
C HIS A 177 8.11 6.24 -3.81
N CYS A 178 7.21 7.20 -4.01
CA CYS A 178 5.84 7.18 -3.51
C CYS A 178 4.94 7.73 -4.63
N GLU A 179 4.10 6.86 -5.20
CA GLU A 179 3.18 7.19 -6.30
C GLU A 179 3.80 7.93 -7.52
N ASN A 180 5.07 7.68 -7.79
CA ASN A 180 5.79 8.33 -8.89
C ASN A 180 5.57 7.61 -10.23
N ASP A 181 5.79 8.34 -11.34
CA ASP A 181 5.76 7.81 -12.70
C ASP A 181 7.12 7.23 -13.14
N SER A 182 7.16 6.62 -14.32
CA SER A 182 8.33 5.93 -14.86
C SER A 182 9.51 6.85 -15.22
N ASP A 183 9.28 8.14 -15.46
CA ASP A 183 10.34 9.13 -15.72
C ASP A 183 11.14 9.44 -14.45
N VAL A 184 10.48 9.49 -13.30
CA VAL A 184 11.12 9.63 -11.99
C VAL A 184 12.00 8.40 -11.74
N PHE A 185 11.50 7.19 -12.07
CA PHE A 185 12.31 5.99 -11.94
C PHE A 185 13.56 6.02 -12.81
N GLU A 186 13.49 6.53 -14.05
CA GLU A 186 14.66 6.69 -14.91
C GLU A 186 15.74 7.57 -14.26
N ARG A 187 15.34 8.71 -13.69
CA ARG A 187 16.26 9.61 -12.98
C ARG A 187 16.84 8.95 -11.72
N THR A 188 15.99 8.34 -10.89
CA THR A 188 16.43 7.64 -9.68
C THR A 188 17.37 6.48 -10.02
N LEU A 189 17.12 5.75 -11.10
CA LEU A 189 17.97 4.65 -11.52
C LEU A 189 19.39 5.13 -11.89
N GLN A 190 19.51 6.28 -12.56
CA GLN A 190 20.82 6.89 -12.83
C GLN A 190 21.60 7.12 -11.54
N HIS A 191 20.96 7.69 -10.50
CA HIS A 191 21.59 7.89 -9.20
C HIS A 191 21.97 6.57 -8.51
N ILE A 192 21.14 5.54 -8.64
CA ILE A 192 21.43 4.20 -8.11
C ILE A 192 22.65 3.61 -8.82
N GLU A 193 22.73 3.68 -10.14
CA GLU A 193 23.85 3.16 -10.92
C GLU A 193 25.16 3.91 -10.61
N ASP A 194 25.11 5.25 -10.57
CA ASP A 194 26.27 6.08 -10.26
C ASP A 194 26.86 5.75 -8.89
N LYS A 195 26.00 5.52 -7.90
CA LYS A 195 26.43 5.24 -6.53
C LYS A 195 26.76 3.78 -6.29
N PHE A 196 25.96 2.82 -6.77
CA PHE A 196 26.01 1.43 -6.31
C PHE A 196 26.50 0.42 -7.35
N SER A 197 26.65 0.80 -8.63
CA SER A 197 27.16 -0.12 -9.65
C SER A 197 28.53 -0.76 -9.35
N PRO A 198 29.46 -0.15 -8.58
CA PRO A 198 30.70 -0.83 -8.18
C PRO A 198 30.50 -2.16 -7.44
N TRP A 199 29.35 -2.35 -6.78
CA TRP A 199 29.01 -3.56 -6.04
C TRP A 199 28.15 -4.56 -6.80
N PHE A 200 27.60 -4.20 -7.97
CA PHE A 200 26.64 -5.05 -8.67
C PHE A 200 27.21 -6.42 -9.08
N LYS A 201 28.53 -6.53 -9.27
CA LYS A 201 29.19 -7.83 -9.55
C LYS A 201 29.24 -8.77 -8.34
N GLN A 202 29.00 -8.26 -7.13
CA GLN A 202 29.07 -9.01 -5.87
C GLN A 202 27.69 -9.52 -5.42
N ILE A 203 26.61 -9.08 -6.06
CA ILE A 203 25.24 -9.43 -5.72
C ILE A 203 24.55 -10.19 -6.86
N LYS A 204 23.49 -10.91 -6.53
CA LYS A 204 22.68 -11.76 -7.41
C LYS A 204 21.35 -11.13 -7.78
N TRP A 205 20.82 -10.22 -6.94
CA TRP A 205 19.52 -9.60 -7.17
C TRP A 205 19.48 -8.15 -6.69
N ILE A 206 18.57 -7.38 -7.27
CA ILE A 206 18.26 -6.01 -6.89
C ILE A 206 16.74 -5.83 -6.85
N ASN A 207 16.26 -5.26 -5.75
CA ASN A 207 14.85 -4.91 -5.57
C ASN A 207 14.74 -3.38 -5.56
N PHE A 208 14.03 -2.79 -6.53
CA PHE A 208 13.85 -1.34 -6.65
C PHE A 208 12.64 -0.80 -5.87
N GLY A 209 12.07 -1.62 -4.99
CA GLY A 209 11.07 -1.18 -4.03
C GLY A 209 9.69 -0.98 -4.68
N GLY A 210 8.81 -0.33 -3.92
CA GLY A 210 7.49 0.09 -4.38
C GLY A 210 7.47 1.53 -4.88
N GLY A 211 6.26 2.10 -4.96
CA GLY A 211 6.02 3.48 -5.40
C GLY A 211 5.83 3.65 -6.91
N HIS A 212 5.95 2.57 -7.67
CA HIS A 212 5.62 2.53 -9.10
C HIS A 212 4.11 2.37 -9.30
N LEU A 213 3.39 3.47 -9.52
CA LEU A 213 1.94 3.44 -9.64
C LEU A 213 1.46 3.04 -11.06
N MET A 214 1.93 1.89 -11.54
CA MET A 214 1.83 1.45 -12.94
C MET A 214 0.41 1.18 -13.45
N THR A 215 -0.56 1.05 -12.55
CA THR A 215 -1.98 0.85 -12.88
C THR A 215 -2.79 2.14 -12.90
N ARG A 216 -2.19 3.29 -12.50
CA ARG A 216 -2.83 4.60 -12.66
C ARG A 216 -2.95 4.93 -14.14
N LYS A 217 -4.11 5.46 -14.51
CA LYS A 217 -4.34 6.02 -15.86
C LYS A 217 -3.27 7.06 -16.20
N GLY A 218 -2.62 6.87 -17.34
CA GLY A 218 -1.60 7.79 -17.86
C GLY A 218 -0.15 7.43 -17.48
N TYR A 219 0.08 6.40 -16.65
CA TYR A 219 1.42 5.90 -16.36
C TYR A 219 2.11 5.39 -17.63
N ASP A 220 3.37 5.79 -17.87
CA ASP A 220 4.11 5.37 -19.07
C ASP A 220 4.74 3.98 -18.90
N ILE A 221 3.92 2.95 -19.13
CA ILE A 221 4.31 1.53 -19.03
C ILE A 221 5.43 1.18 -20.01
N LYS A 222 5.42 1.74 -21.23
CA LYS A 222 6.43 1.44 -22.25
C LYS A 222 7.80 1.94 -21.83
N ARG A 223 7.86 3.14 -21.23
CA ARG A 223 9.09 3.67 -20.63
C ARG A 223 9.57 2.76 -19.51
N LEU A 224 8.70 2.37 -18.58
CA LEU A 224 9.07 1.47 -17.47
C LEU A 224 9.70 0.16 -17.99
N VAL A 225 9.03 -0.52 -18.93
CA VAL A 225 9.54 -1.76 -19.53
C VAL A 225 10.88 -1.52 -20.22
N SER A 226 11.02 -0.45 -21.01
CA SER A 226 12.28 -0.12 -21.68
C SER A 226 13.42 0.14 -20.69
N ILE A 227 13.16 0.81 -19.56
CA ILE A 227 14.17 1.08 -18.54
C ILE A 227 14.67 -0.24 -17.94
N LEU A 228 13.74 -1.11 -17.54
CA LEU A 228 14.05 -2.41 -16.93
C LEU A 228 14.82 -3.33 -17.88
N GLN A 229 14.40 -3.41 -19.15
CA GLN A 229 15.11 -4.21 -20.17
C GLN A 229 16.52 -3.70 -20.44
N LYS A 230 16.73 -2.37 -20.50
CA LYS A 230 18.07 -1.77 -20.63
C LYS A 230 18.94 -2.10 -19.42
N PHE A 231 18.40 -1.97 -18.20
CA PHE A 231 19.11 -2.31 -16.98
C PHE A 231 19.52 -3.79 -16.96
N LYS A 232 18.60 -4.70 -17.29
CA LYS A 232 18.90 -6.14 -17.39
C LYS A 232 19.93 -6.46 -18.47
N THR A 233 19.91 -5.77 -19.60
CA THR A 233 20.92 -5.94 -20.65
C THR A 233 22.32 -5.53 -20.15
N LYS A 234 22.38 -4.45 -19.36
CA LYS A 234 23.63 -3.95 -18.76
C LYS A 234 24.14 -4.84 -17.62
N TYR A 235 23.23 -5.45 -16.85
CA TYR A 235 23.53 -6.30 -15.70
C TYR A 235 22.78 -7.65 -15.77
N PRO A 236 23.13 -8.53 -16.72
CA PRO A 236 22.34 -9.73 -17.03
C PRO A 236 22.34 -10.79 -15.93
N HIS A 237 23.28 -10.71 -14.98
CA HIS A 237 23.37 -11.60 -13.83
C HIS A 237 22.45 -11.20 -12.68
N LEU A 238 21.86 -9.99 -12.71
CA LEU A 238 20.96 -9.52 -11.65
C LEU A 238 19.53 -9.96 -11.93
N LYS A 239 18.93 -10.66 -10.96
CA LYS A 239 17.47 -10.75 -10.86
C LYS A 239 16.92 -9.40 -10.41
N VAL A 240 15.92 -8.88 -11.12
CA VAL A 240 15.30 -7.59 -10.82
C VAL A 240 13.92 -7.82 -10.22
N ILE A 241 13.62 -7.11 -9.13
CA ILE A 241 12.38 -7.20 -8.37
C ILE A 241 11.78 -5.79 -8.21
N LEU A 242 10.47 -5.67 -8.41
CA LEU A 242 9.67 -4.51 -7.96
C LEU A 242 8.65 -4.97 -6.91
N GLU A 243 8.32 -4.11 -5.96
CA GLU A 243 7.35 -4.42 -4.90
C GLU A 243 6.28 -3.34 -4.72
N PRO A 244 5.51 -3.00 -5.77
CA PRO A 244 4.43 -2.04 -5.65
C PRO A 244 3.37 -2.54 -4.67
N GLY A 245 2.80 -1.61 -3.90
CA GLY A 245 1.66 -1.85 -3.02
C GLY A 245 0.38 -1.38 -3.68
N SER A 246 0.14 -0.07 -3.65
CA SER A 246 -1.06 0.58 -4.21
C SER A 246 -1.39 0.16 -5.62
N ALA A 247 -0.40 -0.04 -6.50
CA ALA A 247 -0.69 -0.41 -7.89
C ALA A 247 -1.57 -1.66 -8.02
N PHE A 248 -1.43 -2.65 -7.13
CA PHE A 248 -2.29 -3.84 -7.16
C PHE A 248 -3.75 -3.52 -6.88
N ALA A 249 -4.01 -2.63 -5.90
CA ALA A 249 -5.36 -2.32 -5.41
C ALA A 249 -5.86 -0.92 -5.82
N TRP A 250 -5.14 -0.22 -6.70
CA TRP A 250 -5.45 1.12 -7.18
C TRP A 250 -6.80 1.15 -7.89
N GLN A 251 -7.71 1.96 -7.38
CA GLN A 251 -9.08 2.16 -7.86
C GLN A 251 -9.86 0.85 -8.00
N THR A 252 -9.59 -0.14 -7.13
CA THR A 252 -10.25 -1.44 -7.18
C THR A 252 -11.54 -1.51 -6.38
N GLY A 253 -11.84 -0.50 -5.56
CA GLY A 253 -12.99 -0.54 -4.68
C GLY A 253 -13.24 0.75 -3.93
N SER A 254 -14.40 0.81 -3.29
CA SER A 254 -14.93 1.99 -2.61
C SER A 254 -15.30 1.69 -1.16
N LEU A 255 -15.34 2.74 -0.33
CA LEU A 255 -16.04 2.71 0.95
C LEU A 255 -17.43 3.31 0.75
N VAL A 256 -18.47 2.51 0.98
CA VAL A 256 -19.85 2.99 1.02
C VAL A 256 -20.18 3.36 2.46
N SER A 257 -20.72 4.55 2.66
CA SER A 257 -21.22 5.07 3.94
C SER A 257 -22.59 5.70 3.74
N GLN A 258 -23.26 6.14 4.81
CA GLN A 258 -24.54 6.83 4.74
C GLN A 258 -24.52 8.12 5.53
N VAL A 259 -25.28 9.10 5.03
CA VAL A 259 -25.65 10.31 5.78
C VAL A 259 -26.54 9.90 6.96
N VAL A 260 -26.12 10.22 8.17
CA VAL A 260 -26.85 10.00 9.42
C VAL A 260 -27.60 11.25 9.85
N ASP A 261 -26.99 12.42 9.63
CA ASP A 261 -27.56 13.71 10.00
C ASP A 261 -26.98 14.81 9.09
N ILE A 262 -27.69 15.93 8.97
CA ILE A 262 -27.21 17.13 8.29
C ILE A 262 -27.42 18.31 9.22
N VAL A 263 -26.31 18.91 9.66
CA VAL A 263 -26.32 20.03 10.61
C VAL A 263 -25.81 21.29 9.94
N GLU A 264 -26.39 22.44 10.32
CA GLU A 264 -25.92 23.75 9.89
C GLU A 264 -25.55 24.59 11.12
N ASP A 265 -24.31 25.11 11.14
CA ASP A 265 -23.89 26.15 12.08
C ASP A 265 -23.15 27.25 11.32
N LYS A 266 -23.53 28.51 11.58
CA LYS A 266 -22.91 29.72 10.97
C LYS A 266 -22.76 29.62 9.44
N GLY A 267 -23.76 29.06 8.77
CA GLY A 267 -23.80 28.90 7.31
C GLY A 267 -22.92 27.78 6.76
N ILE A 268 -22.39 26.89 7.62
CA ILE A 268 -21.65 25.70 7.22
C ILE A 268 -22.58 24.49 7.35
N SER A 269 -22.98 23.91 6.22
CA SER A 269 -23.70 22.63 6.18
C SER A 269 -22.72 21.46 6.29
N THR A 270 -22.96 20.56 7.25
CA THR A 270 -22.14 19.35 7.46
C THR A 270 -23.01 18.11 7.38
N ALA A 271 -22.68 17.20 6.46
CA ALA A 271 -23.26 15.87 6.41
C ALA A 271 -22.47 14.95 7.35
N ILE A 272 -23.10 14.47 8.42
CA ILE A 272 -22.53 13.54 9.39
C ILE A 272 -22.71 12.12 8.86
N LEU A 273 -21.64 11.36 8.74
CA LEU A 273 -21.63 10.04 8.13
C LEU A 273 -21.50 8.94 9.17
N ASN A 274 -22.00 7.74 8.88
CA ASN A 274 -21.81 6.55 9.74
C ASN A 274 -20.41 5.89 9.62
N VAL A 275 -19.41 6.66 9.19
CA VAL A 275 -17.99 6.29 9.14
C VAL A 275 -17.16 7.41 9.75
N SER A 276 -15.88 7.16 10.01
CA SER A 276 -14.96 8.15 10.60
C SER A 276 -13.71 8.25 9.73
N PHE A 277 -13.24 9.47 9.47
CA PHE A 277 -11.97 9.69 8.76
C PHE A 277 -10.81 9.17 9.60
N THR A 278 -10.79 9.44 10.92
CA THR A 278 -9.69 8.95 11.78
C THR A 278 -9.67 7.43 11.94
N CYS A 279 -10.82 6.76 11.91
CA CYS A 279 -10.89 5.31 12.09
C CYS A 279 -10.78 4.55 10.77
N HIS A 280 -11.41 5.06 9.71
CA HIS A 280 -11.71 4.30 8.50
C HIS A 280 -10.99 4.86 7.28
N MET A 281 -10.57 6.13 7.27
CA MET A 281 -9.81 6.72 6.16
C MET A 281 -8.62 7.54 6.69
N PRO A 282 -7.76 6.96 7.56
CA PRO A 282 -6.80 7.73 8.34
C PRO A 282 -5.80 8.51 7.47
N ASP A 283 -5.43 7.99 6.29
CA ASP A 283 -4.54 8.72 5.38
C ASP A 283 -5.14 10.03 4.89
N CYS A 284 -6.47 10.18 4.81
CA CYS A 284 -7.06 11.48 4.45
C CYS A 284 -6.69 12.57 5.47
N LEU A 285 -6.38 12.20 6.72
CA LEU A 285 -5.93 13.12 7.77
C LEU A 285 -4.40 13.13 7.94
N GLU A 286 -3.75 11.97 7.91
CA GLU A 286 -2.31 11.82 8.12
C GLU A 286 -1.48 12.33 6.93
N MET A 287 -1.99 12.12 5.72
CA MET A 287 -1.47 12.63 4.46
C MET A 287 -2.58 13.44 3.80
N PRO A 288 -2.80 14.70 4.20
CA PRO A 288 -4.03 15.41 3.87
C PRO A 288 -4.32 15.37 2.38
N TYR A 289 -5.31 14.56 2.01
CA TYR A 289 -5.81 14.40 0.66
C TYR A 289 -7.33 14.30 0.71
N TYR A 290 -7.96 14.79 -0.35
CA TYR A 290 -9.40 14.77 -0.49
C TYR A 290 -9.79 13.55 -1.32
N PRO A 291 -10.52 12.58 -0.76
CA PRO A 291 -10.94 11.42 -1.53
C PRO A 291 -11.92 11.82 -2.64
N ASP A 292 -11.86 11.10 -3.75
CA ASP A 292 -12.88 11.20 -4.77
C ASP A 292 -14.21 10.67 -4.20
N VAL A 293 -15.25 11.49 -4.27
CA VAL A 293 -16.60 11.13 -3.83
C VAL A 293 -17.46 10.99 -5.07
N ARG A 294 -18.07 9.82 -5.26
CA ARG A 294 -18.95 9.58 -6.40
C ARG A 294 -20.07 10.63 -6.42
N THR A 295 -20.42 11.09 -7.63
CA THR A 295 -21.43 12.14 -7.88
C THR A 295 -21.19 13.49 -7.18
N ALA A 296 -19.99 13.72 -6.63
CA ALA A 296 -19.64 14.99 -6.01
C ALA A 296 -18.29 15.51 -6.51
N LYS A 297 -18.06 16.81 -6.34
CA LYS A 297 -16.79 17.46 -6.68
C LYS A 297 -16.23 18.11 -5.45
N HIS A 298 -14.96 17.83 -5.13
CA HIS A 298 -14.26 18.57 -4.10
C HIS A 298 -14.16 20.05 -4.51
N VAL A 299 -14.49 20.96 -3.61
CA VAL A 299 -14.47 22.41 -3.81
C VAL A 299 -13.60 23.08 -2.75
N LYS A 300 -13.15 24.31 -3.03
CA LYS A 300 -12.31 25.06 -2.08
C LYS A 300 -13.16 25.58 -0.92
N ASP A 301 -12.51 25.86 0.22
CA ASP A 301 -13.16 26.46 1.40
C ASP A 301 -13.91 27.77 1.08
N SER A 302 -13.46 28.54 0.08
CA SER A 302 -14.15 29.75 -0.39
C SER A 302 -15.54 29.50 -1.00
N GLU A 303 -15.84 28.26 -1.35
CA GLU A 303 -17.09 27.81 -1.97
C GLU A 303 -18.03 27.11 -0.98
N GLN A 304 -17.69 27.10 0.33
CA GLN A 304 -18.44 26.41 1.38
C GLN A 304 -19.92 26.84 1.52
N HIS A 305 -20.30 28.01 0.99
CA HIS A 305 -21.66 28.54 1.01
C HIS A 305 -22.39 28.41 -0.34
N ALA A 306 -21.78 27.74 -1.34
CA ALA A 306 -22.44 27.50 -2.60
C ALA A 306 -23.55 26.44 -2.47
N LYS A 307 -24.46 26.42 -3.44
CA LYS A 307 -25.59 25.47 -3.44
C LYS A 307 -25.08 24.02 -3.44
N ASN A 308 -25.70 23.20 -2.60
CA ASN A 308 -25.42 21.76 -2.43
C ASN A 308 -23.97 21.46 -2.04
N VAL A 309 -23.33 22.37 -1.31
CA VAL A 309 -21.98 22.14 -0.75
C VAL A 309 -22.10 21.70 0.69
N TYR A 310 -21.43 20.58 1.00
CA TYR A 310 -21.40 20.01 2.34
C TYR A 310 -19.96 19.73 2.77
N ARG A 311 -19.66 20.06 4.02
CA ARG A 311 -18.55 19.45 4.75
C ARG A 311 -18.90 18.00 5.07
N LEU A 312 -17.98 17.07 4.88
CA LEU A 312 -18.21 15.67 5.24
C LEU A 312 -17.63 15.41 6.64
N GLY A 313 -18.49 15.09 7.60
CA GLY A 313 -18.13 14.82 8.99
C GLY A 313 -18.22 13.34 9.33
N GLY A 314 -17.27 12.83 10.12
CA GLY A 314 -17.28 11.47 10.63
C GLY A 314 -18.08 11.31 11.94
N ASN A 315 -18.26 10.07 12.39
CA ASN A 315 -19.02 9.73 13.58
C ASN A 315 -18.20 9.55 14.87
N SER A 316 -16.90 9.84 14.89
CA SER A 316 -16.14 9.83 16.15
C SER A 316 -16.32 11.14 16.93
N CYS A 317 -16.01 11.13 18.23
CA CYS A 317 -16.03 12.32 19.07
C CYS A 317 -14.81 13.24 18.84
N LEU A 318 -13.91 12.92 17.91
CA LEU A 318 -12.74 13.76 17.63
C LEU A 318 -13.18 15.02 16.88
N SER A 319 -12.88 16.21 17.40
CA SER A 319 -13.29 17.49 16.78
C SER A 319 -12.77 17.69 15.35
N GLY A 320 -11.67 17.01 15.00
CA GLY A 320 -11.08 17.02 13.66
C GLY A 320 -11.53 15.86 12.76
N ASP A 321 -12.56 15.09 13.15
CA ASP A 321 -13.09 13.99 12.33
C ASP A 321 -14.04 14.51 11.25
N TRP A 322 -13.48 15.26 10.31
CA TRP A 322 -14.17 15.75 9.14
C TRP A 322 -13.15 16.02 8.03
N MET A 323 -13.64 16.11 6.81
CA MET A 323 -12.82 16.47 5.66
C MET A 323 -13.55 17.49 4.80
N GLY A 324 -12.78 18.39 4.22
CA GLY A 324 -13.06 19.25 3.05
C GLY A 324 -14.50 19.72 2.81
N TYR A 325 -14.77 20.09 1.56
CA TYR A 325 -16.10 20.44 1.09
C TYR A 325 -16.34 19.78 -0.26
N TRP A 326 -17.54 19.21 -0.44
CA TRP A 326 -17.96 18.62 -1.70
C TRP A 326 -19.25 19.24 -2.17
N GLN A 327 -19.30 19.60 -3.46
CA GLN A 327 -20.50 19.99 -4.14
C GLN A 327 -21.18 18.78 -4.78
N PHE A 328 -22.43 18.55 -4.42
CA PHE A 328 -23.29 17.53 -4.99
C PHE A 328 -24.24 18.16 -6.05
N ASP A 329 -24.74 17.35 -6.97
CA ASP A 329 -25.72 17.80 -7.98
C ASP A 329 -27.14 17.96 -7.41
N HIS A 330 -27.37 17.51 -6.17
CA HIS A 330 -28.64 17.61 -5.45
C HIS A 330 -28.43 17.91 -3.95
N GLU A 331 -29.52 18.15 -3.24
CA GLU A 331 -29.51 18.32 -1.78
C GLU A 331 -29.45 16.94 -1.11
N LEU A 332 -28.44 16.70 -0.28
CA LEU A 332 -28.25 15.42 0.39
C LEU A 332 -29.42 15.09 1.32
N GLN A 333 -29.76 13.80 1.42
CA GLN A 333 -30.81 13.31 2.31
C GLN A 333 -30.26 12.35 3.37
N VAL A 334 -30.87 12.36 4.56
CA VAL A 334 -30.55 11.36 5.60
C VAL A 334 -30.87 9.96 5.09
N GLY A 335 -29.92 9.03 5.26
CA GLY A 335 -29.97 7.66 4.76
C GLY A 335 -29.35 7.46 3.37
N GLU A 336 -29.05 8.54 2.65
CA GLU A 336 -28.39 8.48 1.35
C GLU A 336 -26.95 7.98 1.45
N ASN A 337 -26.52 7.19 0.46
CA ASN A 337 -25.16 6.69 0.42
C ASN A 337 -24.15 7.74 -0.04
N ILE A 338 -23.06 7.88 0.70
CA ILE A 338 -21.85 8.59 0.26
C ILE A 338 -20.78 7.55 -0.04
N ILE A 339 -20.28 7.56 -1.28
CA ILE A 339 -19.36 6.56 -1.81
C ILE A 339 -18.00 7.20 -2.04
N PHE A 340 -17.04 6.82 -1.20
CA PHE A 340 -15.64 7.23 -1.32
C PHE A 340 -14.89 6.24 -2.21
N GLU A 341 -14.34 6.72 -3.32
CA GLU A 341 -13.59 5.90 -4.27
C GLU A 341 -12.17 5.62 -3.77
N ASP A 342 -11.59 4.52 -4.25
CA ASP A 342 -10.20 4.12 -4.03
C ASP A 342 -9.81 3.87 -2.55
N MET A 343 -10.68 3.17 -1.82
CA MET A 343 -10.56 2.98 -0.36
C MET A 343 -10.09 1.58 0.07
N LEU A 344 -9.32 0.90 -0.79
CA LEU A 344 -8.89 -0.49 -0.57
C LEU A 344 -7.39 -0.62 -0.28
N HIS A 345 -6.56 0.33 -0.74
CA HIS A 345 -5.12 0.35 -0.49
C HIS A 345 -4.78 1.45 0.52
N TYR A 346 -3.85 1.17 1.43
CA TYR A 346 -3.51 1.99 2.60
C TYR A 346 -4.69 2.33 3.53
N THR A 347 -5.90 1.86 3.24
CA THR A 347 -7.08 2.03 4.09
C THR A 347 -7.23 0.86 5.06
N THR A 348 -7.65 -0.33 4.58
CA THR A 348 -8.02 -1.49 5.42
C THR A 348 -6.88 -2.02 6.29
N VAL A 349 -5.64 -1.70 5.95
CA VAL A 349 -4.43 -2.08 6.70
C VAL A 349 -4.10 -1.12 7.85
N LYS A 350 -4.74 0.06 7.88
CA LYS A 350 -4.55 1.11 8.88
C LYS A 350 -5.82 1.45 9.66
N THR A 351 -6.96 0.86 9.29
CA THR A 351 -8.20 1.11 9.99
C THR A 351 -8.13 0.67 11.44
N ASN A 352 -8.91 1.35 12.28
CA ASN A 352 -8.97 1.09 13.70
C ASN A 352 -10.41 1.28 14.22
N MET A 353 -10.61 0.97 15.50
CA MET A 353 -11.87 1.14 16.22
C MET A 353 -11.70 2.16 17.34
N PHE A 354 -10.99 3.26 17.07
CA PHE A 354 -10.93 4.38 18.02
C PHE A 354 -12.34 4.84 18.39
N ASN A 355 -12.54 5.26 19.64
CA ASN A 355 -13.86 5.57 20.22
C ASN A 355 -14.86 4.38 20.23
N GLY A 356 -14.42 3.15 19.90
CA GLY A 356 -15.33 2.01 19.75
C GLY A 356 -16.28 2.15 18.56
N ILE A 357 -15.93 2.98 17.56
CA ILE A 357 -16.73 3.12 16.34
C ILE A 357 -16.84 1.77 15.65
N THR A 358 -18.05 1.46 15.18
CA THR A 358 -18.30 0.24 14.40
C THR A 358 -17.54 0.32 13.09
N HIS A 359 -16.68 -0.67 12.87
CA HIS A 359 -15.87 -0.74 11.67
C HIS A 359 -16.71 -1.17 10.46
N PRO A 360 -16.51 -0.60 9.26
CA PRO A 360 -17.18 -1.04 8.04
C PRO A 360 -16.88 -2.50 7.73
N ASP A 361 -17.87 -3.23 7.24
CA ASP A 361 -17.65 -4.60 6.79
C ASP A 361 -16.73 -4.59 5.54
N ILE A 362 -16.19 -5.75 5.17
CA ILE A 362 -15.43 -5.90 3.93
C ILE A 362 -16.16 -6.91 3.06
N ALA A 363 -16.38 -6.56 1.80
CA ALA A 363 -17.06 -7.39 0.82
C ALA A 363 -16.31 -7.44 -0.52
N LEU A 364 -16.57 -8.50 -1.28
CA LEU A 364 -16.08 -8.73 -2.63
C LEU A 364 -17.28 -8.75 -3.58
N LEU A 365 -17.29 -7.83 -4.54
CA LEU A 365 -18.20 -7.90 -5.68
C LEU A 365 -17.57 -8.79 -6.75
N LYS A 366 -18.13 -9.97 -6.93
CA LYS A 366 -17.70 -10.94 -7.93
C LYS A 366 -18.06 -10.51 -9.35
N GLN A 367 -17.36 -11.08 -10.33
CA GLN A 367 -17.64 -10.82 -11.76
C GLN A 367 -19.06 -11.18 -12.20
N ASN A 368 -19.73 -12.11 -11.50
CA ASN A 368 -21.13 -12.50 -11.75
C ASN A 368 -22.16 -11.54 -11.12
N GLY A 369 -21.71 -10.46 -10.47
CA GLY A 369 -22.55 -9.46 -9.80
C GLY A 369 -22.99 -9.85 -8.37
N GLU A 370 -22.49 -10.96 -7.83
CA GLU A 370 -22.74 -11.35 -6.45
C GLU A 370 -21.83 -10.58 -5.49
N LEU A 371 -22.42 -9.89 -4.51
CA LEU A 371 -21.68 -9.38 -3.35
C LEU A 371 -21.53 -10.47 -2.28
N GLU A 372 -20.28 -10.85 -1.99
CA GLU A 372 -19.88 -11.76 -0.92
C GLU A 372 -19.25 -10.97 0.25
N THR A 373 -19.75 -11.15 1.47
CA THR A 373 -19.12 -10.57 2.65
C THR A 373 -17.86 -11.35 3.05
N LEU A 374 -16.72 -10.68 3.01
CA LEU A 374 -15.43 -11.23 3.42
C LEU A 374 -15.19 -11.09 4.92
N ARG A 375 -15.62 -10.00 5.56
CA ARG A 375 -15.45 -9.80 7.00
C ARG A 375 -16.62 -8.98 7.55
N ASN A 376 -17.20 -9.48 8.65
CA ASN A 376 -18.06 -8.71 9.53
C ASN A 376 -17.28 -8.36 10.80
N PHE A 377 -17.36 -7.12 11.25
CA PHE A 377 -16.75 -6.68 12.50
C PHE A 377 -17.79 -6.57 13.61
N THR A 378 -17.39 -6.91 14.83
CA THR A 378 -18.28 -7.06 15.99
C THR A 378 -17.69 -6.42 17.23
N TYR A 379 -18.49 -6.33 18.30
CA TYR A 379 -18.02 -5.90 19.61
C TYR A 379 -16.80 -6.69 20.12
N SER A 380 -16.71 -7.99 19.82
CA SER A 380 -15.58 -8.82 20.23
C SER A 380 -14.26 -8.35 19.63
N ASP A 381 -14.27 -7.84 18.40
CA ASP A 381 -13.08 -7.29 17.74
C ASP A 381 -12.54 -6.05 18.45
N TYR A 382 -13.44 -5.21 18.97
CA TYR A 382 -13.07 -4.06 19.79
C TYR A 382 -12.54 -4.51 21.15
N LYS A 383 -13.27 -5.41 21.83
CA LYS A 383 -12.95 -5.86 23.19
C LYS A 383 -11.58 -6.54 23.28
N GLN A 384 -11.26 -7.44 22.35
CA GLN A 384 -10.02 -8.25 22.36
C GLN A 384 -8.74 -7.44 22.09
N ARG A 385 -8.85 -6.13 21.85
CA ARG A 385 -7.70 -5.22 21.73
C ARG A 385 -7.36 -4.50 23.03
N MET A 386 -8.19 -4.64 24.07
CA MET A 386 -8.15 -3.83 25.29
C MET A 386 -7.71 -4.59 26.55
N ASP A 387 -7.45 -5.89 26.45
CA ASP A 387 -7.15 -6.78 27.57
C ASP A 387 -5.69 -7.27 27.61
#